data_AF-I3X922-F1
#
_entry.id   AF-I3X922-F1
#
_cell.length_a   1.000
_cell.length_b   1.000
_cell.length_c   1.000
_cell.angle_alpha   90.00
_cell.angle_beta   90.00
_cell.angle_gamma   90.00
#
_symmetry.space_group_name_H-M   'P 1'
#
loop_
_entity.id
_entity.type
_entity.pdbx_description
1 polymer ?
#
loop_
_entity_poly.entity_id
_entity_poly.type
_entity_poly.pdbx_seq_one_letter_code
_entity_poly.pdbx_strand_id
1 'polypeptide(L)'
;MRANDSSSAIASTFAQANEEISRAVGRMRGAVLSSAIDCECRDRVDGALRDLERLERDRIVQRLLAAADEQRRRIEALLVLLGDFDPKEPSPLDDGMIDEAGLLFGDIAAAAELGSSLLRQSRQLQFANELVQEDAGSANCAASDIDE
;
A
#
# COMPACT_ATOMS: atom_id res chain seq x y z
N MET A 1 -5.06 25.14 3.46
CA MET A 1 -4.79 24.06 2.47
C MET A 1 -4.74 22.77 3.28
N ARG A 2 -5.68 21.85 3.07
CA ARG A 2 -6.09 20.84 4.07
C ARG A 2 -5.09 19.69 4.10
N ALA A 3 -4.49 19.38 5.26
CA ALA A 3 -3.62 18.21 5.46
C ALA A 3 -4.29 16.87 5.06
N ASN A 4 -5.62 16.86 4.97
CA ASN A 4 -6.43 15.74 4.50
C ASN A 4 -6.21 15.42 3.00
N ASP A 5 -5.93 16.44 2.17
CA ASP A 5 -5.73 16.27 0.73
C ASP A 5 -4.42 15.52 0.42
N SER A 6 -3.35 15.85 1.15
CA SER A 6 -2.04 15.20 1.01
C SER A 6 -2.04 13.75 1.51
N SER A 7 -2.79 13.47 2.57
CA SER A 7 -2.94 12.12 3.14
C SER A 7 -3.72 11.20 2.19
N SER A 8 -4.80 11.72 1.59
CA SER A 8 -5.53 11.02 0.54
C SER A 8 -4.67 10.72 -0.69
N ALA A 9 -3.76 11.63 -1.06
CA ALA A 9 -2.91 11.49 -2.24
C ALA A 9 -1.88 10.35 -2.11
N ILE A 10 -1.28 10.17 -0.93
CA ILE A 10 -0.30 9.09 -0.70
C ILE A 10 -0.98 7.72 -0.78
N ALA A 11 -2.12 7.56 -0.11
CA ALA A 11 -2.95 6.36 -0.19
C ALA A 11 -3.34 6.04 -1.64
N SER A 12 -3.88 7.02 -2.38
CA SER A 12 -4.31 6.82 -3.76
C SER A 12 -3.15 6.44 -4.70
N THR A 13 -1.94 6.95 -4.43
CA THR A 13 -0.75 6.65 -5.26
C THR A 13 -0.39 5.17 -5.21
N PHE A 14 -0.43 4.53 -4.04
CA PHE A 14 -0.10 3.11 -3.91
C PHE A 14 -1.16 2.21 -4.55
N ALA A 15 -2.45 2.58 -4.42
CA ALA A 15 -3.54 1.89 -5.11
C ALA A 15 -3.38 1.97 -6.65
N GLN A 16 -3.06 3.17 -7.17
CA GLN A 16 -2.81 3.37 -8.59
C GLN A 16 -1.59 2.56 -9.07
N ALA A 17 -0.49 2.56 -8.32
CA ALA A 17 0.70 1.81 -8.67
C ALA A 17 0.41 0.30 -8.80
N ASN A 18 -0.37 -0.27 -7.86
CA ASN A 18 -0.78 -1.67 -7.93
C ASN A 18 -1.62 -1.96 -9.20
N GLU A 19 -2.55 -1.08 -9.55
CA GLU A 19 -3.37 -1.23 -10.76
C GLU A 19 -2.54 -1.13 -12.04
N GLU A 20 -1.59 -0.18 -12.09
CA GLU A 20 -0.68 -0.02 -13.24
C GLU A 20 0.21 -1.25 -13.43
N ILE A 21 0.71 -1.85 -12.34
CA ILE A 21 1.47 -3.11 -12.38
C ILE A 21 0.60 -4.22 -12.96
N SER A 22 -0.60 -4.46 -12.42
CA SER A 22 -1.48 -5.51 -12.92
C SER A 22 -1.87 -5.30 -14.38
N ARG A 23 -2.11 -4.06 -14.82
CA ARG A 23 -2.35 -3.75 -16.24
C ARG A 23 -1.11 -4.00 -17.10
N ALA A 24 0.08 -3.66 -16.63
CA ALA A 24 1.32 -3.89 -17.37
C ALA A 24 1.60 -5.38 -17.53
N VAL A 25 1.52 -6.15 -16.44
CA VAL A 25 1.66 -7.61 -16.44
C VAL A 25 0.61 -8.26 -17.35
N GLY A 26 -0.65 -7.83 -17.30
CA GLY A 26 -1.70 -8.31 -18.19
C GLY A 26 -1.39 -8.07 -19.67
N ARG A 27 -0.84 -6.89 -20.02
CA ARG A 27 -0.39 -6.60 -21.38
C ARG A 27 0.79 -7.47 -21.81
N MET A 28 1.77 -7.69 -20.94
CA MET A 28 2.91 -8.57 -21.21
C MET A 28 2.45 -10.01 -21.43
N ARG A 29 1.55 -10.51 -20.57
CA ARG A 29 0.93 -11.83 -20.69
C ARG A 29 0.23 -11.97 -22.03
N GLY A 30 -0.62 -11.00 -22.41
CA GLY A 30 -1.31 -11.00 -23.70
C GLY A 30 -0.35 -11.02 -24.89
N ALA A 31 0.68 -10.17 -24.86
CA ALA A 31 1.67 -10.10 -25.94
C ALA A 31 2.46 -11.41 -26.07
N VAL A 32 3.04 -11.92 -24.99
CA VAL A 32 3.92 -13.10 -25.04
C VAL A 32 3.14 -14.39 -25.29
N LEU A 33 2.00 -14.60 -24.64
CA LEU A 33 1.22 -15.82 -24.84
C LEU A 33 0.58 -15.88 -26.23
N SER A 34 0.32 -14.72 -26.88
CA SER A 34 -0.17 -14.67 -28.26
C SER A 34 0.90 -15.02 -29.31
N SER A 35 2.19 -14.86 -28.98
CA SER A 35 3.31 -15.09 -29.91
C SER A 35 4.11 -16.37 -29.64
N ALA A 36 4.04 -16.94 -28.44
CA ALA A 36 4.79 -18.13 -28.08
C ALA A 36 4.24 -19.36 -28.81
N ILE A 37 5.10 -20.12 -29.49
CA ILE A 37 4.72 -21.33 -30.24
C ILE A 37 4.76 -22.57 -29.33
N ASP A 38 5.65 -22.55 -28.34
CA ASP A 38 5.92 -23.67 -27.43
C ASP A 38 5.23 -23.49 -26.06
N CYS A 39 4.59 -24.57 -25.58
CA CYS A 39 3.86 -24.59 -24.31
C CYS A 39 4.79 -24.42 -23.11
N GLU A 40 5.99 -25.02 -23.15
CA GLU A 40 6.97 -24.88 -22.06
C GLU A 40 7.44 -23.42 -21.91
N CYS A 41 7.66 -22.74 -23.03
CA CYS A 41 7.95 -21.31 -23.06
C CYS A 41 6.78 -20.46 -22.49
N ARG A 42 5.53 -20.80 -22.83
CA ARG A 42 4.34 -20.14 -22.27
C ARG A 42 4.28 -20.28 -20.75
N ASP A 43 4.42 -21.48 -20.23
CA ASP A 43 4.32 -21.75 -18.79
C ASP A 43 5.44 -21.06 -18.00
N ARG A 44 6.67 -21.07 -18.53
CA ARG A 44 7.81 -20.36 -17.92
C ARG A 44 7.59 -18.86 -17.86
N VAL A 45 7.11 -18.24 -18.94
CA VAL A 45 6.84 -16.80 -18.95
C VAL A 45 5.65 -16.46 -18.05
N ASP A 46 4.60 -17.28 -18.05
CA ASP A 46 3.44 -17.08 -17.19
C ASP A 46 3.84 -17.10 -15.70
N GLY A 47 4.65 -18.09 -15.31
CA GLY A 47 5.23 -18.20 -13.98
C GLY A 47 6.09 -16.98 -13.63
N ALA A 48 7.00 -16.58 -14.50
CA ALA A 48 7.85 -15.40 -14.28
C ALA A 48 7.04 -14.10 -14.12
N LEU A 49 5.95 -13.94 -14.90
CA LEU A 49 5.06 -12.79 -14.80
C LEU A 49 4.25 -12.79 -13.49
N ARG A 50 3.79 -13.96 -13.03
CA ARG A 50 3.13 -14.10 -11.71
C ARG A 50 4.08 -13.75 -10.58
N ASP A 51 5.31 -14.26 -10.64
CA ASP A 51 6.34 -13.94 -9.64
C ASP A 51 6.68 -12.46 -9.61
N LEU A 52 6.81 -11.83 -10.78
CA LEU A 52 7.02 -10.39 -10.88
C LEU A 52 5.89 -9.61 -10.23
N GLU A 53 4.63 -9.95 -10.55
CA GLU A 53 3.47 -9.27 -9.98
C GLU A 53 3.43 -9.40 -8.45
N ARG A 54 3.70 -10.60 -7.93
CA ARG A 54 3.79 -10.85 -6.49
C ARG A 54 4.89 -10.01 -5.83
N LEU A 55 6.10 -10.01 -6.40
CA LEU A 55 7.23 -9.26 -5.86
C LEU A 55 6.98 -7.75 -5.84
N GLU A 56 6.34 -7.20 -6.87
CA GLU A 56 6.00 -5.77 -6.88
C GLU A 56 4.89 -5.43 -5.87
N ARG A 57 3.87 -6.29 -5.71
CA ARG A 57 2.87 -6.11 -4.65
C ARG A 57 3.49 -6.18 -3.26
N ASP A 58 4.40 -7.12 -3.01
CA ASP A 58 5.11 -7.22 -1.73
C ASP A 58 5.92 -5.93 -1.45
N ARG A 59 6.57 -5.35 -2.48
CA ARG A 59 7.24 -4.04 -2.35
C ARG A 59 6.28 -2.91 -2.00
N ILE A 60 5.10 -2.87 -2.61
CA ILE A 60 4.07 -1.87 -2.28
C ILE A 60 3.64 -2.03 -0.82
N VAL A 61 3.38 -3.26 -0.35
CA VAL A 61 3.04 -3.55 1.04
C VAL A 61 4.12 -3.03 1.99
N GLN A 62 5.40 -3.30 1.72
CA GLN A 62 6.50 -2.80 2.56
C GLN A 62 6.56 -1.26 2.59
N ARG A 63 6.31 -0.59 1.46
CA ARG A 63 6.25 0.87 1.41
C ARG A 63 5.07 1.45 2.20
N LEU A 64 3.91 0.80 2.14
CA LEU A 64 2.73 1.20 2.94
C LEU A 64 3.00 1.06 4.44
N LEU A 65 3.63 -0.04 4.87
CA LEU A 65 4.01 -0.26 6.27
C LEU A 65 5.05 0.76 6.74
N ALA A 66 6.06 1.05 5.93
CA ALA A 66 7.05 2.09 6.24
C ALA A 66 6.41 3.48 6.37
N ALA A 67 5.49 3.83 5.47
CA ALA A 67 4.76 5.10 5.54
C ALA A 67 3.86 5.19 6.78
N ALA A 68 3.29 4.07 7.24
CA ALA A 68 2.53 4.01 8.49
C ALA A 68 3.44 4.17 9.72
N ASP A 69 4.64 3.58 9.73
CA ASP A 69 5.64 3.81 10.80
C ASP A 69 6.06 5.28 10.86
N GLU A 70 6.18 5.95 9.71
CA GLU A 70 6.45 7.38 9.68
C GLU A 70 5.33 8.20 10.33
N GLN A 71 4.06 7.85 10.11
CA GLN A 71 2.96 8.51 10.82
C GLN A 71 3.00 8.25 12.34
N ARG A 72 3.38 7.05 12.77
CA ARG A 72 3.60 6.74 14.19
C ARG A 72 4.67 7.65 14.79
N ARG A 73 5.83 7.79 14.13
CA ARG A 73 6.93 8.68 14.57
C ARG A 73 6.51 10.13 14.60
N ARG A 74 5.71 10.57 13.62
CA ARG A 74 5.15 11.93 13.59
C ARG A 74 4.24 12.18 14.79
N ILE A 75 3.35 11.25 15.14
CA ILE A 75 2.51 11.34 16.33
C ILE A 75 3.37 11.44 17.60
N GLU A 76 4.42 10.62 17.72
CA GLU A 76 5.34 10.69 18.86
C GLU A 76 5.98 12.07 19.01
N ALA A 77 6.44 12.68 17.91
CA ALA A 77 7.00 14.03 17.93
C ALA A 77 5.96 15.09 18.33
N LEU A 78 4.73 15.00 17.81
CA LEU A 78 3.64 15.92 18.14
C LEU A 78 3.22 15.80 19.61
N LEU A 79 3.23 14.59 20.17
CA LEU A 79 2.94 14.37 21.59
C LEU A 79 4.00 14.98 22.51
N VAL A 80 5.26 15.05 22.07
CA VAL A 80 6.31 15.77 22.82
C VAL A 80 5.98 17.26 22.90
N LEU A 81 5.61 17.88 21.78
CA LEU A 81 5.22 19.30 21.74
C LEU A 81 3.96 19.57 22.57
N LEU A 82 2.98 18.67 22.49
CA LEU A 82 1.74 18.77 23.26
C LEU A 82 1.97 18.61 24.78
N GLY A 83 3.10 18.02 25.19
CA GLY A 83 3.49 17.90 26.59
C GLY A 83 3.66 19.24 27.30
N ASP A 84 3.90 20.32 26.56
CA ASP A 84 4.00 21.68 27.09
C ASP A 84 2.64 22.27 27.49
N PHE A 85 1.53 21.68 27.02
CA PHE A 85 0.18 22.08 27.41
C PHE A 85 -0.21 21.44 28.75
N ASP A 86 -0.07 22.20 29.85
CA ASP A 86 -0.51 21.79 31.19
C ASP A 86 -1.68 22.66 31.71
N PRO A 87 -2.93 22.13 31.70
CA PRO A 87 -4.09 22.85 32.19
C PRO A 87 -4.14 22.99 33.72
N LYS A 88 -3.18 22.43 34.45
CA LYS A 88 -3.08 22.52 35.91
C LYS A 88 -2.04 23.54 36.36
N GLU A 89 -1.43 24.27 35.45
CA GLU A 89 -0.48 25.31 35.83
C GLU A 89 -1.14 26.37 36.73
N PRO A 90 -0.39 26.94 37.70
CA PRO A 90 -0.92 27.99 38.58
C PRO A 90 -1.25 29.28 37.84
N SER A 91 -0.59 29.53 36.70
CA SER A 91 -0.84 30.66 35.81
C SER A 91 -2.09 30.43 34.96
N PRO A 92 -2.87 31.48 34.64
CA PRO A 92 -3.89 31.38 33.60
C PRO A 92 -3.27 30.91 32.30
N LEU A 93 -3.90 29.94 31.65
CA LEU A 93 -3.53 29.52 30.29
C LEU A 93 -3.68 30.71 29.33
N ASP A 94 -2.67 30.91 28.49
CA ASP A 94 -2.71 31.88 27.41
C ASP A 94 -3.59 31.38 26.24
N ASP A 95 -4.40 32.26 25.65
CA ASP A 95 -5.28 31.90 24.52
C ASP A 95 -4.47 31.32 23.34
N GLY A 96 -3.27 31.83 23.10
CA GLY A 96 -2.37 31.32 22.06
C GLY A 96 -1.91 29.89 22.32
N MET A 97 -1.68 29.53 23.58
CA MET A 97 -1.30 28.16 23.98
C MET A 97 -2.46 27.18 23.79
N ILE A 98 -3.70 27.61 24.08
CA ILE A 98 -4.91 26.82 23.84
C ILE A 98 -5.09 26.57 22.35
N ASP A 99 -4.94 27.61 21.52
CA ASP A 99 -5.03 27.51 20.07
C ASP A 99 -3.96 26.57 19.49
N GLU A 100 -2.70 26.69 19.95
CA GLU A 100 -1.60 25.83 19.52
C GLU A 100 -1.84 24.36 19.90
N ALA A 101 -2.27 24.09 21.14
CA ALA A 101 -2.63 22.74 21.56
C ALA A 101 -3.75 22.15 20.69
N GLY A 102 -4.76 22.96 20.34
CA GLY A 102 -5.82 22.59 19.42
C GLY A 102 -5.31 22.19 18.03
N LEU A 103 -4.35 22.94 17.48
CA LEU A 103 -3.70 22.62 16.20
C LEU A 103 -2.90 21.31 16.28
N LEU A 104 -2.13 21.10 17.36
CA LEU A 104 -1.36 19.87 17.57
C LEU A 104 -2.26 18.63 17.65
N PHE A 105 -3.40 18.71 18.35
CA PHE A 105 -4.39 17.64 18.34
C PHE A 105 -4.93 17.36 16.93
N GLY A 106 -5.21 18.41 16.15
CA GLY A 106 -5.63 18.28 14.76
C GLY A 106 -4.60 17.55 13.89
N ASP A 107 -3.32 17.87 14.05
CA ASP A 107 -2.23 17.23 13.31
C ASP A 107 -2.03 15.76 13.74
N ILE A 108 -2.18 15.44 15.03
CA ILE A 108 -2.16 14.05 15.53
C ILE A 108 -3.29 13.26 14.91
N ALA A 109 -4.51 13.82 14.89
CA ALA A 109 -5.67 13.15 14.30
C ALA A 109 -5.45 12.86 12.80
N ALA A 110 -4.94 13.84 12.04
CA ALA A 110 -4.64 13.66 10.62
C ALA A 110 -3.57 12.58 10.38
N ALA A 111 -2.49 12.56 11.18
CA ALA A 111 -1.46 11.53 11.09
C ALA A 111 -2.02 10.13 11.43
N ALA A 112 -2.86 10.03 12.46
CA ALA A 112 -3.50 8.78 12.87
C ALA A 112 -4.47 8.24 11.80
N GLU A 113 -5.27 9.11 11.19
CA GLU A 113 -6.17 8.75 10.09
C GLU A 113 -5.40 8.23 8.87
N LEU A 114 -4.32 8.91 8.48
CA LEU A 114 -3.45 8.47 7.39
C LEU A 114 -2.80 7.12 7.71
N GLY A 115 -2.19 6.98 8.90
CA GLY A 115 -1.58 5.73 9.34
C GLY A 115 -2.57 4.56 9.30
N SER A 116 -3.79 4.77 9.80
CA SER A 116 -4.88 3.79 9.74
C SER A 116 -5.25 3.40 8.30
N SER A 117 -5.34 4.39 7.40
CA SER A 117 -5.64 4.15 5.98
C SER A 117 -4.55 3.34 5.28
N LEU A 118 -3.28 3.65 5.53
CA LEU A 118 -2.13 2.94 4.96
C LEU A 118 -2.11 1.46 5.40
N LEU A 119 -2.37 1.20 6.69
CA LEU A 119 -2.45 -0.16 7.23
C LEU A 119 -3.64 -0.96 6.68
N ARG A 120 -4.78 -0.32 6.45
CA ARG A 120 -5.92 -0.98 5.80
C ARG A 120 -5.57 -1.41 4.38
N GLN A 121 -4.92 -0.54 3.61
CA GLN A 121 -4.50 -0.84 2.24
C GLN A 121 -3.43 -1.93 2.19
N SER A 122 -2.44 -1.91 3.10
CA SER A 122 -1.42 -2.95 3.13
C SER A 122 -2.04 -4.31 3.40
N ARG A 123 -3.01 -4.38 4.33
CA ARG A 123 -3.75 -5.60 4.62
C ARG A 123 -4.56 -6.11 3.43
N GLN A 124 -5.24 -5.22 2.71
CA GLN A 124 -6.00 -5.58 1.50
C GLN A 124 -5.10 -6.18 0.42
N LEU A 125 -3.91 -5.61 0.20
CA LEU A 125 -2.96 -6.14 -0.78
C LEU A 125 -2.34 -7.48 -0.36
N GLN A 126 -2.08 -7.68 0.93
CA GLN A 126 -1.62 -8.97 1.45
C GLN A 126 -2.64 -10.08 1.17
N PHE A 127 -3.93 -9.84 1.45
CA PHE A 127 -4.98 -10.80 1.12
C PHE A 127 -5.10 -11.07 -0.38
N ALA A 128 -4.95 -10.05 -1.22
CA ALA A 128 -4.96 -10.24 -2.68
C ALA A 128 -3.80 -11.14 -3.15
N ASN A 129 -2.63 -11.06 -2.51
CA ASN A 129 -1.49 -11.93 -2.82
C ASN A 129 -1.74 -13.39 -2.42
N GLU A 130 -2.39 -13.63 -1.28
CA GLU A 130 -2.72 -14.99 -0.81
C GLU A 130 -3.67 -15.71 -1.79
N LEU A 131 -4.70 -15.01 -2.27
CA LEU A 131 -5.67 -15.56 -3.23
C LEU A 131 -5.03 -15.91 -4.59
N VAL A 132 -4.03 -15.16 -5.04
CA VAL A 132 -3.32 -15.43 -6.31
C VAL A 132 -2.43 -16.68 -6.21
N GLN A 133 -1.95 -17.03 -5.00
CA GLN A 133 -1.12 -18.23 -4.80
C GLN A 133 -1.92 -19.53 -4.92
N GLU A 134 -3.21 -19.52 -4.58
CA GLU A 134 -4.06 -20.72 -4.66
C GLU A 134 -4.40 -21.09 -6.12
N ASP A 135 -4.55 -20.10 -7.00
CA ASP A 135 -4.93 -20.31 -8.41
C ASP A 135 -3.77 -20.79 -9.30
N ALA A 136 -2.52 -20.56 -8.87
CA ALA A 136 -1.32 -20.96 -9.60
C ALA A 136 -1.09 -22.48 -9.66
N GLY A 137 -1.77 -23.26 -8.80
CA GLY A 137 -1.64 -24.73 -8.76
C GLY A 137 -2.35 -25.50 -9.87
N SER A 138 -3.19 -24.85 -10.69
CA SER A 138 -4.10 -25.54 -11.62
C SER A 138 -3.83 -25.34 -13.12
N ALA A 139 -2.92 -24.44 -13.52
CA ALA A 139 -2.67 -24.17 -14.95
C ALA A 139 -1.55 -25.06 -15.47
N ASN A 140 -1.87 -26.32 -15.77
CA ASN A 140 -1.03 -27.19 -16.58
C ASN A 140 -1.65 -27.24 -17.98
N CYS A 141 -0.86 -26.97 -19.03
CA CYS A 141 -1.25 -27.24 -20.41
C CYS A 141 -1.60 -28.73 -20.54
N ALA A 142 -2.88 -29.09 -20.36
CA ALA A 142 -3.32 -30.46 -20.51
C ALA A 142 -3.06 -30.89 -21.96
N ALA A 143 -2.20 -31.91 -22.09
CA ALA A 143 -1.73 -32.56 -23.30
C ALA A 143 -2.67 -32.40 -24.51
N SER A 144 -2.24 -31.61 -25.49
CA SER A 144 -2.65 -31.82 -26.88
C SER A 144 -1.60 -32.70 -27.55
N ASP A 145 -1.49 -33.95 -27.08
CA ASP A 145 -1.09 -35.06 -27.93
C ASP A 145 -2.33 -35.40 -28.78
N ILE A 146 -2.45 -34.76 -29.94
CA ILE A 146 -3.29 -35.26 -31.01
C ILE A 146 -2.32 -35.69 -32.11
N ASP A 147 -1.98 -36.98 -32.06
CA ASP A 147 -1.50 -37.74 -33.21
C ASP A 147 -2.54 -37.65 -34.34
N GLU A 148 -2.18 -37.09 -35.50
CA GLU A 148 -2.33 -37.71 -36.83
C GLU A 148 -1.58 -36.92 -37.92
#